data_AF-A0AB35VZK2-F1
#
_entry.id   AF-A0AB35VZK2-F1
#
_cell.length_a   1.000
_cell.length_b   1.000
_cell.length_c   1.000
_cell.angle_alpha   90.00
_cell.angle_beta   90.00
_cell.angle_gamma   90.00
#
_symmetry.space_group_name_H-M   'P 1'
#
loop_
_entity.id
_entity.type
_entity.pdbx_description
1 polymer ?
#
loop_
_entity_poly.entity_id
_entity_poly.type
_entity_poly.pdbx_seq_one_letter_code
_entity_poly.pdbx_strand_id
1 'polypeptide(L)'
;MTTTTTKFRDVEIRAPRGTELTAKSWLTEAPLRMLMNNLDPDVAENPKELVVYGGIGRAARNWECFDKIVDTLKNLETDETLLVQSGKPVGVFKTHKDAPRVLIANSNLVPHWANWEHFNELDAKALAMYGQMTAGSWIYIGSQGIVQGTYETFVEAGRQHYNGDLKGRWVLTAGLGGMGGAQPLAATLAGACSLNIECQQASIDFRLRTRYVDEQATDLDDALARIDRYTKEGKAISIALHGNAAEILPELVRRGVRPDMVTDQTSAHDPLNGYLPVGWTWDEYRERAKTEPEAVVKAAKQSMAKHVQAMLDFQKRGVPTFDYGNNIRQMAKDEGVANAFDFPGFVPAYIRPLFCRGIGPFRWAALSGDPEDIYKTDAKVKELIPDDEHLHHWLDMARERISFQGLPARICWVGLGLRAKLGLAFNEMVRSGELSAPVVIGRDHLDSGSVASPNRETEAMQDGSDAVSDWPLLNALLNTAGGATWVSLHHGGGVGMGFSQHSGVVIVCDGTDEAAARIARVLTNDPATGVMRHADAGYEIAINCAKEQGLHLPMITQ
;
A
#
# COMPACT_ATOMS: atom_id res chain seq x y z
N MET A 1 27.12 20.27 19.24
CA MET A 1 25.92 20.20 20.11
C MET A 1 25.08 19.05 19.59
N THR A 2 25.02 17.94 20.31
CA THR A 2 24.14 16.82 19.99
C THR A 2 22.72 17.20 20.40
N THR A 3 21.98 17.85 19.51
CA THR A 3 20.52 17.92 19.62
C THR A 3 20.01 16.48 19.64
N THR A 4 19.44 16.05 20.76
CA THR A 4 18.78 14.75 20.88
C THR A 4 17.61 14.74 19.90
N THR A 5 17.75 14.01 18.79
CA THR A 5 16.72 13.93 17.76
C THR A 5 15.62 13.00 18.26
N THR A 6 14.48 13.57 18.68
CA THR A 6 13.33 12.78 19.14
C THR A 6 12.45 12.32 17.97
N LYS A 7 12.02 11.06 18.02
CA LYS A 7 10.98 10.50 17.15
C LYS A 7 9.58 10.64 17.75
N PHE A 8 9.46 10.91 19.05
CA PHE A 8 8.17 11.08 19.74
C PHE A 8 7.86 12.55 19.99
N ARG A 9 6.60 12.93 19.72
CA ARG A 9 6.01 14.22 20.12
C ARG A 9 4.52 14.02 20.34
N ASP A 10 4.02 14.48 21.47
CA ASP A 10 2.60 14.37 21.82
C ASP A 10 1.79 15.51 21.17
N VAL A 11 1.56 15.38 19.87
CA VAL A 11 0.77 16.33 19.06
C VAL A 11 -0.13 15.57 18.11
N GLU A 12 -1.22 16.20 17.71
CA GLU A 12 -2.05 15.75 16.60
C GLU A 12 -1.76 16.63 15.38
N ILE A 13 -1.41 15.99 14.26
CA ILE A 13 -1.18 16.66 12.98
C ILE A 13 -2.35 16.32 12.07
N ARG A 14 -2.90 17.31 11.35
CA ARG A 14 -3.91 17.10 10.30
C ARG A 14 -3.60 18.04 9.15
N ALA A 15 -3.95 17.62 7.94
CA ALA A 15 -3.75 18.50 6.79
C ALA A 15 -4.66 19.74 6.87
N PRO A 16 -4.18 20.94 6.48
CA PRO A 16 -5.03 22.08 6.22
C PRO A 16 -6.17 21.74 5.25
N ARG A 17 -7.32 22.40 5.43
CA ARG A 17 -8.55 22.20 4.64
C ARG A 17 -8.94 23.51 3.94
N GLY A 18 -9.88 23.44 3.00
CA GLY A 18 -10.37 24.60 2.25
C GLY A 18 -9.36 25.14 1.23
N THR A 19 -9.56 26.38 0.77
CA THR A 19 -8.81 26.99 -0.34
C THR A 19 -7.69 27.92 0.09
N GLU A 20 -7.55 28.21 1.40
CA GLU A 20 -6.49 29.06 1.92
C GLU A 20 -5.14 28.33 1.85
N LEU A 21 -4.15 28.98 1.24
CA LEU A 21 -2.80 28.42 1.08
C LEU A 21 -1.92 28.82 2.27
N THR A 22 -1.16 27.85 2.78
CA THR A 22 -0.04 28.11 3.70
C THR A 22 1.28 28.23 2.92
N ALA A 23 1.41 27.51 1.81
CA ALA A 23 2.54 27.57 0.90
C ALA A 23 2.32 28.57 -0.26
N LYS A 24 3.34 28.77 -1.09
CA LYS A 24 3.31 29.76 -2.19
C LYS A 24 2.44 29.38 -3.39
N SER A 25 2.09 28.11 -3.55
CA SER A 25 1.28 27.61 -4.67
C SER A 25 0.59 26.29 -4.32
N TRP A 26 -0.43 25.89 -5.08
CA TRP A 26 -1.04 24.56 -4.93
C TRP A 26 -0.07 23.40 -5.13
N LEU A 27 0.97 23.57 -5.95
CA LEU A 27 2.00 22.53 -6.17
C LEU A 27 2.92 22.33 -4.96
N THR A 28 3.01 23.30 -4.06
CA THR A 28 3.79 23.20 -2.80
C THR A 28 2.89 23.02 -1.57
N GLU A 29 1.64 23.46 -1.64
CA GLU A 29 0.60 23.20 -0.65
C GLU A 29 0.18 21.72 -0.66
N ALA A 30 0.07 21.09 -1.83
CA ALA A 30 -0.33 19.70 -1.96
C ALA A 30 0.61 18.72 -1.21
N PRO A 31 1.94 18.70 -1.43
CA PRO A 31 2.82 17.83 -0.66
C PRO A 31 2.84 18.18 0.84
N LEU A 32 2.63 19.46 1.22
CA LEU A 32 2.50 19.86 2.62
C LEU A 32 1.27 19.22 3.27
N ARG A 33 0.10 19.36 2.62
CA ARG A 33 -1.15 18.75 3.08
C ARG A 33 -1.04 17.23 3.14
N MET A 34 -0.48 16.61 2.12
CA MET A 34 -0.37 15.15 2.08
C MET A 34 0.64 14.59 3.09
N LEU A 35 1.75 15.30 3.37
CA LEU A 35 2.65 14.98 4.47
C LEU A 35 1.90 14.98 5.81
N MET A 36 1.08 16.01 6.05
CA MET A 36 0.29 16.12 7.28
C MET A 36 -0.85 15.09 7.33
N ASN A 37 -1.47 14.78 6.19
CA ASN A 37 -2.50 13.73 6.08
C ASN A 37 -1.95 12.36 6.45
N ASN A 38 -0.72 12.05 6.03
CA ASN A 38 -0.02 10.83 6.41
C ASN A 38 0.18 10.69 7.94
N LEU A 39 0.02 11.76 8.72
CA LEU A 39 0.15 11.76 10.19
C LEU A 39 -1.16 12.08 10.91
N ASP A 40 -2.29 12.10 10.18
CA ASP A 40 -3.61 12.28 10.78
C ASP A 40 -3.92 11.10 11.74
N PRO A 41 -4.39 11.34 12.97
CA PRO A 41 -4.76 10.28 13.91
C PRO A 41 -5.85 9.32 13.41
N ASP A 42 -6.63 9.73 12.41
CA ASP A 42 -7.61 8.86 11.76
C ASP A 42 -7.01 8.07 10.58
N VAL A 43 -5.79 8.39 10.17
CA VAL A 43 -5.08 7.78 9.03
C VAL A 43 -3.96 6.86 9.48
N ALA A 44 -3.03 7.36 10.30
CA ALA A 44 -1.78 6.70 10.67
C ALA A 44 -1.91 5.75 11.87
N GLU A 45 -1.13 4.68 11.88
CA GLU A 45 -1.11 3.71 13.00
C GLU A 45 -0.50 4.29 14.29
N ASN A 46 0.59 5.06 14.19
CA ASN A 46 1.24 5.68 15.34
C ASN A 46 1.91 7.03 14.97
N PRO A 47 1.10 8.07 14.71
CA PRO A 47 1.59 9.34 14.18
C PRO A 47 2.46 10.13 15.16
N LYS A 48 2.32 9.92 16.48
CA LYS A 48 3.15 10.57 17.50
C LYS A 48 4.62 10.16 17.39
N GLU A 49 4.87 8.98 16.84
CA GLU A 49 6.19 8.49 16.47
C GLU A 49 6.53 8.66 14.97
N LEU A 50 5.74 9.44 14.23
CA LEU A 50 5.79 9.62 12.77
C LEU A 50 5.48 8.37 11.94
N VAL A 51 5.04 7.28 12.57
CA VAL A 51 4.77 6.00 11.92
C VAL A 51 3.39 6.04 11.28
N VAL A 52 3.37 5.77 9.98
CA VAL A 52 2.16 5.74 9.15
C VAL A 52 1.58 4.33 9.11
N TYR A 53 2.35 3.34 8.65
CA TYR A 53 1.94 1.92 8.59
C TYR A 53 3.13 0.98 8.33
N GLY A 54 2.89 -0.33 8.41
CA GLY A 54 3.81 -1.38 7.93
C GLY A 54 5.09 -1.51 8.74
N GLY A 55 4.96 -1.85 10.03
CA GLY A 55 6.08 -1.82 10.97
C GLY A 55 6.45 -0.37 11.30
N ILE A 56 7.68 0.04 10.92
CA ILE A 56 8.23 1.37 11.23
C ILE A 56 8.22 2.34 10.02
N GLY A 57 7.30 2.15 9.06
CA GLY A 57 7.17 3.04 7.91
C GLY A 57 6.77 4.46 8.33
N ARG A 58 7.64 5.46 8.10
CA ARG A 58 7.49 6.83 8.62
C ARG A 58 7.33 7.89 7.55
N ALA A 59 6.69 9.00 7.91
CA ALA A 59 6.50 10.16 7.03
C ALA A 59 7.72 11.11 6.97
N ALA A 60 8.48 11.19 8.05
CA ALA A 60 9.73 11.96 8.18
C ALA A 60 10.68 11.25 9.15
N ARG A 61 11.98 11.55 9.07
CA ARG A 61 13.02 10.81 9.82
C ARG A 61 12.86 10.93 11.34
N ASN A 62 12.60 12.15 11.78
CA ASN A 62 12.39 12.57 13.15
C ASN A 62 11.66 13.92 13.13
N TRP A 63 11.26 14.41 14.30
CA TRP A 63 10.42 15.62 14.38
C TRP A 63 11.13 16.90 13.91
N GLU A 64 12.44 17.00 14.08
CA GLU A 64 13.22 18.11 13.53
C GLU A 64 13.16 18.11 11.99
N CYS A 65 13.29 16.94 11.37
CA CYS A 65 13.15 16.81 9.93
C CYS A 65 11.73 17.13 9.46
N PHE A 66 10.70 16.68 10.19
CA PHE A 66 9.30 17.02 9.89
C PHE A 66 9.09 18.54 9.87
N ASP A 67 9.48 19.23 10.95
CA ASP A 67 9.32 20.68 11.07
C ASP A 67 10.05 21.42 9.94
N LYS A 68 11.27 20.96 9.60
CA LYS A 68 12.07 21.55 8.54
C LYS A 68 11.50 21.27 7.14
N ILE A 69 10.87 20.11 6.90
CA ILE A 69 10.16 19.85 5.65
C ILE A 69 8.98 20.81 5.53
N VAL A 70 8.17 20.95 6.58
CA VAL A 70 7.02 21.85 6.62
C VAL A 70 7.45 23.30 6.33
N ASP A 71 8.47 23.79 7.03
CA ASP A 71 9.05 25.12 6.84
C ASP A 71 9.57 25.32 5.41
N THR A 72 10.25 24.32 4.85
CA THR A 72 10.77 24.39 3.49
C THR A 72 9.65 24.43 2.45
N LEU A 73 8.64 23.57 2.56
CA LEU A 73 7.51 23.52 1.62
C LEU A 73 6.70 24.82 1.60
N LYS A 74 6.54 25.49 2.76
CA LYS A 74 5.89 26.81 2.84
C LYS A 74 6.62 27.88 2.03
N ASN A 75 7.95 27.79 1.97
CA ASN A 75 8.82 28.79 1.35
C ASN A 75 9.30 28.41 -0.06
N LEU A 76 9.06 27.18 -0.52
CA LEU A 76 9.54 26.66 -1.79
C LEU A 76 8.91 27.38 -2.99
N GLU A 77 9.73 27.85 -3.93
CA GLU A 77 9.28 28.54 -5.13
C GLU A 77 8.79 27.57 -6.23
N THR A 78 8.05 28.10 -7.20
CA THR A 78 7.47 27.30 -8.30
C THR A 78 8.49 26.71 -9.26
N ASP A 79 9.72 27.26 -9.32
CA ASP A 79 10.84 26.79 -10.13
C ASP A 79 11.95 26.15 -9.29
N GLU A 80 11.64 25.76 -8.05
CA GLU A 80 12.53 25.04 -7.16
C GLU A 80 12.07 23.59 -6.93
N THR A 81 13.03 22.76 -6.52
CA THR A 81 12.82 21.36 -6.14
C THR A 81 13.52 21.07 -4.81
N LEU A 82 12.76 20.58 -3.84
CA LEU A 82 13.25 20.04 -2.58
C LEU A 82 13.73 18.60 -2.76
N LEU A 83 14.92 18.28 -2.25
CA LEU A 83 15.42 16.92 -2.13
C LEU A 83 15.20 16.39 -0.71
N VAL A 84 14.46 15.27 -0.59
CA VAL A 84 14.25 14.55 0.66
C VAL A 84 15.01 13.24 0.62
N GLN A 85 15.99 13.09 1.51
CA GLN A 85 16.79 11.88 1.66
C GLN A 85 16.37 11.18 2.96
N SER A 86 15.86 9.95 2.87
CA SER A 86 15.35 9.16 4.01
C SER A 86 14.61 10.04 5.03
N GLY A 87 13.58 10.75 4.57
CA GLY A 87 12.73 11.63 5.39
C GLY A 87 13.38 12.89 5.95
N LYS A 88 14.54 13.32 5.42
CA LYS A 88 15.24 14.56 5.80
C LYS A 88 15.32 15.54 4.62
N PRO A 89 14.98 16.83 4.78
CA PRO A 89 15.13 17.82 3.73
C PRO A 89 16.61 18.22 3.62
N VAL A 90 17.31 17.81 2.55
CA VAL A 90 18.78 17.95 2.46
C VAL A 90 19.26 19.05 1.51
N GLY A 91 18.40 19.56 0.63
CA GLY A 91 18.75 20.65 -0.26
C GLY A 91 17.57 21.11 -1.10
N VAL A 92 17.63 22.36 -1.55
CA VAL A 92 16.69 22.95 -2.50
C VAL A 92 17.52 23.46 -3.68
N PHE A 93 17.09 23.11 -4.90
CA PHE A 93 17.80 23.48 -6.12
C PHE A 93 16.82 24.09 -7.12
N LYS A 94 17.31 25.05 -7.89
CA LYS A 94 16.57 25.61 -9.02
C LYS A 94 16.42 24.58 -10.13
N THR A 95 15.21 24.40 -10.61
CA THR A 95 14.83 23.55 -11.75
C THR A 95 13.97 24.36 -12.71
N HIS A 96 12.70 24.00 -12.88
CA HIS A 96 11.72 24.70 -13.71
C HIS A 96 10.29 24.33 -13.28
N LYS A 97 9.29 25.11 -13.71
CA LYS A 97 7.89 24.95 -13.30
C LYS A 97 7.30 23.57 -13.60
N ASP A 98 7.71 22.95 -14.70
CA ASP A 98 7.26 21.61 -15.07
C ASP A 98 8.01 20.46 -14.40
N ALA A 99 9.10 20.71 -13.66
CA ALA A 99 9.77 19.68 -12.88
C ALA A 99 8.94 19.32 -11.62
N PRO A 100 9.26 18.22 -10.92
CA PRO A 100 8.74 17.98 -9.59
C PRO A 100 9.16 19.04 -8.58
N ARG A 101 8.26 19.40 -7.66
CA ARG A 101 8.55 20.24 -6.49
C ARG A 101 9.32 19.48 -5.43
N VAL A 102 9.14 18.17 -5.34
CA VAL A 102 9.85 17.32 -4.37
C VAL A 102 10.37 16.05 -5.06
N LEU A 103 11.64 15.73 -4.81
CA LEU A 103 12.26 14.44 -5.17
C LEU A 103 12.65 13.72 -3.89
N ILE A 104 12.22 12.47 -3.76
CA ILE A 104 12.36 11.69 -2.52
C ILE A 104 13.16 10.42 -2.78
N ALA A 105 14.18 10.16 -1.97
CA ALA A 105 14.93 8.91 -1.98
C ALA A 105 15.02 8.35 -0.56
N ASN A 106 14.24 7.31 -0.25
CA ASN A 106 14.14 6.76 1.11
C ASN A 106 14.65 5.32 1.19
N SER A 107 15.39 5.01 2.25
CA SER A 107 15.78 3.64 2.64
C SER A 107 16.69 2.89 1.65
N ASN A 108 17.19 3.58 0.61
CA ASN A 108 18.11 3.01 -0.36
C ASN A 108 19.46 2.72 0.32
N LEU A 109 19.93 1.48 0.19
CA LEU A 109 21.22 1.01 0.66
C LEU A 109 21.92 0.30 -0.50
N VAL A 110 23.25 0.39 -0.56
CA VAL A 110 24.03 -0.37 -1.53
C VAL A 110 23.76 -1.87 -1.30
N PRO A 111 23.55 -2.70 -2.34
CA PRO A 111 22.92 -4.02 -2.19
C PRO A 111 23.54 -4.95 -1.14
N HIS A 112 24.88 -4.96 -1.01
CA HIS A 112 25.55 -5.79 0.01
C HIS A 112 25.18 -5.40 1.46
N TRP A 113 24.81 -4.14 1.68
CA TRP A 113 24.40 -3.58 2.97
C TRP A 113 22.87 -3.46 3.12
N ALA A 114 22.10 -3.96 2.14
CA ALA A 114 20.66 -3.83 2.11
C ALA A 114 19.95 -4.88 2.99
N ASN A 115 20.21 -4.83 4.30
CA ASN A 115 19.59 -5.70 5.30
C ASN A 115 19.13 -4.89 6.53
N TRP A 116 18.30 -5.53 7.37
CA TRP A 116 17.72 -4.86 8.53
C TRP A 116 18.77 -4.53 9.60
N GLU A 117 19.80 -5.35 9.76
CA GLU A 117 20.87 -5.15 10.73
C GLU A 117 21.59 -3.83 10.47
N HIS A 118 22.02 -3.60 9.23
CA HIS A 118 22.68 -2.36 8.84
C HIS A 118 21.72 -1.16 8.80
N PHE A 119 20.47 -1.36 8.37
CA PHE A 119 19.45 -0.32 8.45
C PHE A 119 19.27 0.17 9.90
N ASN A 120 19.18 -0.75 10.87
CA ASN A 120 19.02 -0.45 12.28
C ASN A 120 20.26 0.25 12.87
N GLU A 121 21.47 -0.15 12.46
CA GLU A 121 22.71 0.53 12.82
C GLU A 121 22.69 2.01 12.39
N LEU A 122 22.22 2.27 11.15
CA LEU A 122 22.08 3.63 10.62
C LEU A 122 20.95 4.40 11.28
N ASP A 123 19.82 3.75 11.60
CA ASP A 123 18.69 4.39 12.28
C ASP A 123 19.07 4.82 13.72
N ALA A 124 19.86 4.00 14.43
CA ALA A 124 20.41 4.36 15.74
C ALA A 124 21.33 5.59 15.70
N LYS A 125 21.97 5.84 14.55
CA LYS A 125 22.79 7.04 14.26
C LYS A 125 21.96 8.21 13.69
N ALA A 126 20.64 8.09 13.62
CA ALA A 126 19.72 9.03 12.97
C ALA A 126 20.04 9.28 11.47
N LEU A 127 20.57 8.27 10.79
CA LEU A 127 20.93 8.31 9.36
C LEU A 127 19.92 7.60 8.46
N ALA A 128 18.97 6.86 9.03
CA ALA A 128 17.97 6.11 8.28
C ALA A 128 16.53 6.52 8.62
N MET A 129 15.63 6.20 7.70
CA MET A 129 14.18 6.19 7.87
C MET A 129 13.64 5.11 6.93
N TYR A 130 12.69 4.31 7.40
CA TYR A 130 12.01 3.35 6.54
C TYR A 130 10.82 4.05 5.87
N GLY A 131 10.87 4.19 4.55
CA GLY A 131 9.85 4.89 3.78
C GLY A 131 8.61 4.06 3.50
N GLN A 132 8.65 2.74 3.73
CA GLN A 132 7.68 1.80 3.16
C GLN A 132 7.47 2.16 1.67
N MET A 133 6.25 2.16 1.18
CA MET A 133 5.84 2.65 -0.12
C MET A 133 5.31 4.06 0.06
N THR A 134 4.07 4.23 0.55
CA THR A 134 3.37 5.51 0.59
C THR A 134 3.57 6.32 1.87
N ALA A 135 4.27 5.76 2.87
CA ALA A 135 4.53 6.44 4.14
C ALA A 135 5.50 7.61 3.94
N GLY A 136 6.69 7.33 3.40
CA GLY A 136 7.73 8.34 3.17
C GLY A 136 7.56 9.16 1.89
N SER A 137 6.55 8.86 1.07
CA SER A 137 6.24 9.55 -0.19
C SER A 137 4.89 10.29 -0.16
N TRP A 138 4.26 10.36 1.01
CA TRP A 138 3.12 11.24 1.31
C TRP A 138 1.92 11.03 0.38
N ILE A 139 1.47 9.78 0.25
CA ILE A 139 0.28 9.45 -0.55
C ILE A 139 -0.54 8.31 0.09
N TYR A 140 -0.46 8.20 1.42
CA TYR A 140 -1.24 7.25 2.19
C TYR A 140 -2.62 7.83 2.51
N ILE A 141 -3.65 7.00 2.34
CA ILE A 141 -5.07 7.37 2.46
C ILE A 141 -5.81 6.44 3.42
N GLY A 142 -5.10 5.95 4.44
CA GLY A 142 -5.61 4.93 5.36
C GLY A 142 -5.73 3.56 4.70
N SER A 143 -6.53 2.70 5.32
CA SER A 143 -6.77 1.32 4.87
C SER A 143 -7.37 1.26 3.46
N GLN A 144 -8.00 2.36 2.99
CA GLN A 144 -8.58 2.45 1.65
C GLN A 144 -7.50 2.31 0.55
N GLY A 145 -6.24 2.63 0.83
CA GLY A 145 -5.18 2.54 -0.18
C GLY A 145 -5.01 1.14 -0.79
N ILE A 146 -5.28 0.09 -0.02
CA ILE A 146 -5.08 -1.31 -0.43
C ILE A 146 -6.38 -2.11 -0.58
N VAL A 147 -7.51 -1.64 -0.03
CA VAL A 147 -8.75 -2.42 0.05
C VAL A 147 -9.23 -2.92 -1.32
N GLN A 148 -9.10 -2.13 -2.38
CA GLN A 148 -9.48 -2.59 -3.72
C GLN A 148 -8.55 -3.70 -4.23
N GLY A 149 -7.24 -3.58 -4.03
CA GLY A 149 -6.31 -4.65 -4.41
C GLY A 149 -6.61 -5.96 -3.68
N THR A 150 -6.98 -5.87 -2.41
CA THR A 150 -7.41 -7.03 -1.61
C THR A 150 -8.75 -7.59 -2.06
N TYR A 151 -9.69 -6.72 -2.41
CA TYR A 151 -10.96 -7.11 -3.00
C TYR A 151 -10.76 -7.83 -4.34
N GLU A 152 -10.00 -7.25 -5.28
CA GLU A 152 -9.70 -7.88 -6.57
C GLU A 152 -8.98 -9.23 -6.40
N THR A 153 -8.09 -9.33 -5.41
CA THR A 153 -7.42 -10.61 -5.09
C THR A 153 -8.42 -11.67 -4.67
N PHE A 154 -9.32 -11.36 -3.74
CA PHE A 154 -10.33 -12.32 -3.27
C PHE A 154 -11.36 -12.65 -4.35
N VAL A 155 -11.79 -11.67 -5.14
CA VAL A 155 -12.72 -11.87 -6.27
C VAL A 155 -12.09 -12.82 -7.29
N GLU A 156 -10.83 -12.61 -7.67
CA GLU A 156 -10.16 -13.45 -8.64
C GLU A 156 -9.87 -14.86 -8.09
N ALA A 157 -9.45 -14.98 -6.83
CA ALA A 157 -9.36 -16.27 -6.17
C ALA A 157 -10.73 -16.99 -6.12
N GLY A 158 -11.81 -16.23 -5.92
CA GLY A 158 -13.19 -16.72 -6.00
C GLY A 158 -13.55 -17.23 -7.39
N ARG A 159 -13.19 -16.51 -8.45
CA ARG A 159 -13.39 -16.96 -9.85
C ARG A 159 -12.66 -18.26 -10.14
N GLN A 160 -11.39 -18.36 -9.74
CA GLN A 160 -10.56 -19.54 -10.03
C GLN A 160 -10.94 -20.78 -9.22
N HIS A 161 -11.36 -20.62 -7.96
CA HIS A 161 -11.56 -21.75 -7.04
C HIS A 161 -13.02 -22.05 -6.69
N TYR A 162 -13.92 -21.06 -6.87
CA TYR A 162 -15.30 -21.09 -6.39
C TYR A 162 -16.31 -20.58 -7.42
N ASN A 163 -15.97 -20.59 -8.71
CA ASN A 163 -16.82 -20.12 -9.82
C ASN A 163 -17.31 -18.66 -9.67
N GLY A 164 -16.57 -17.84 -8.92
CA GLY A 164 -16.85 -16.43 -8.70
C GLY A 164 -17.80 -16.12 -7.55
N ASP A 165 -18.36 -17.13 -6.87
CA ASP A 165 -19.30 -16.94 -5.76
C ASP A 165 -18.67 -17.31 -4.42
N LEU A 166 -18.40 -16.30 -3.59
CA LEU A 166 -17.88 -16.47 -2.22
C LEU A 166 -18.97 -16.48 -1.15
N LYS A 167 -20.25 -16.46 -1.53
CA LYS A 167 -21.35 -16.56 -0.56
C LYS A 167 -21.28 -17.89 0.19
N GLY A 168 -21.37 -17.81 1.52
CA GLY A 168 -21.24 -18.98 2.40
C GLY A 168 -19.81 -19.53 2.50
N ARG A 169 -18.81 -18.79 1.99
CA ARG A 169 -17.39 -19.07 2.16
C ARG A 169 -16.79 -18.15 3.21
N TRP A 170 -15.61 -18.53 3.71
CA TRP A 170 -14.86 -17.65 4.60
C TRP A 170 -13.34 -17.70 4.42
N VAL A 171 -12.74 -16.53 4.64
CA VAL A 171 -11.29 -16.31 4.59
C VAL A 171 -10.70 -16.36 5.99
N LEU A 172 -9.60 -17.09 6.18
CA LEU A 172 -8.77 -17.05 7.38
C LEU A 172 -7.51 -16.21 7.09
N THR A 173 -7.26 -15.22 7.92
CA THR A 173 -6.05 -14.38 7.82
C THR A 173 -5.63 -13.80 9.17
N ALA A 174 -4.50 -13.09 9.18
CA ALA A 174 -4.00 -12.34 10.33
C ALA A 174 -3.42 -10.98 9.94
N GLY A 175 -3.29 -10.12 10.95
CA GLY A 175 -2.79 -8.75 10.84
C GLY A 175 -3.90 -7.75 10.51
N LEU A 176 -4.24 -6.90 11.49
CA LEU A 176 -5.18 -5.78 11.37
C LEU A 176 -4.47 -4.45 11.59
N GLY A 177 -3.28 -4.27 11.02
CA GLY A 177 -2.60 -2.98 10.95
C GLY A 177 -3.15 -2.07 9.84
N GLY A 178 -2.43 -0.99 9.48
CA GLY A 178 -2.85 -0.01 8.46
C GLY A 178 -3.35 -0.62 7.15
N MET A 179 -2.59 -1.57 6.61
CA MET A 179 -2.94 -2.28 5.36
C MET A 179 -3.72 -3.58 5.65
N GLY A 180 -3.29 -4.34 6.67
CA GLY A 180 -3.93 -5.57 7.15
C GLY A 180 -5.41 -5.41 7.49
N GLY A 181 -5.78 -4.24 8.01
CA GLY A 181 -7.14 -3.88 8.36
C GLY A 181 -8.08 -3.75 7.16
N ALA A 182 -7.58 -3.78 5.92
CA ALA A 182 -8.43 -3.79 4.74
C ALA A 182 -8.97 -5.18 4.36
N GLN A 183 -8.33 -6.25 4.85
CA GLN A 183 -8.72 -7.64 4.56
C GLN A 183 -10.16 -7.99 4.96
N PRO A 184 -10.66 -7.61 6.15
CA PRO A 184 -12.00 -8.00 6.57
C PRO A 184 -13.06 -7.34 5.67
N LEU A 185 -12.94 -6.04 5.42
CA LEU A 185 -13.84 -5.33 4.51
C LEU A 185 -13.75 -5.88 3.08
N ALA A 186 -12.55 -6.11 2.55
CA ALA A 186 -12.38 -6.66 1.21
C ALA A 186 -13.04 -8.04 1.05
N ALA A 187 -12.90 -8.92 2.03
CA ALA A 187 -13.57 -10.23 2.04
C ALA A 187 -15.10 -10.06 2.06
N THR A 188 -15.61 -9.15 2.90
CA THR A 188 -17.05 -8.84 2.97
C THR A 188 -17.59 -8.29 1.65
N LEU A 189 -16.86 -7.37 0.99
CA LEU A 189 -17.24 -6.83 -0.32
C LEU A 189 -17.20 -7.90 -1.42
N ALA A 190 -16.28 -8.86 -1.32
CA ALA A 190 -16.22 -10.01 -2.22
C ALA A 190 -17.30 -11.08 -1.92
N GLY A 191 -18.09 -10.91 -0.86
CA GLY A 191 -19.19 -11.80 -0.48
C GLY A 191 -18.85 -12.90 0.53
N ALA A 192 -17.63 -12.91 1.07
CA ALA A 192 -17.16 -13.89 2.05
C ALA A 192 -17.31 -13.39 3.50
N CYS A 193 -17.48 -14.32 4.44
CA CYS A 193 -17.12 -14.05 5.83
C CYS A 193 -15.59 -14.03 5.99
N SER A 194 -15.07 -13.49 7.10
CA SER A 194 -13.65 -13.60 7.41
C SER A 194 -13.36 -13.71 8.91
N LEU A 195 -12.33 -14.49 9.24
CA LEU A 195 -11.73 -14.54 10.58
C LEU A 195 -10.33 -13.93 10.51
N ASN A 196 -10.12 -12.87 11.27
CA ASN A 196 -8.95 -12.00 11.19
C ASN A 196 -8.26 -11.95 12.55
N ILE A 197 -7.12 -12.63 12.66
CA ILE A 197 -6.37 -12.74 13.92
C ILE A 197 -5.48 -11.52 14.10
N GLU A 198 -5.56 -10.87 15.26
CA GLU A 198 -4.76 -9.69 15.59
C GLU A 198 -4.29 -9.75 17.04
N CYS A 199 -3.03 -9.41 17.29
CA CYS A 199 -2.41 -9.52 18.61
C CYS A 199 -2.56 -8.26 19.48
N GLN A 200 -2.92 -7.12 18.90
CA GLN A 200 -3.09 -5.85 19.58
C GLN A 200 -4.57 -5.42 19.59
N GLN A 201 -5.15 -5.26 20.79
CA GLN A 201 -6.53 -4.79 20.94
C GLN A 201 -6.74 -3.40 20.30
N ALA A 202 -5.76 -2.49 20.45
CA ALA A 202 -5.84 -1.15 19.86
C ALA A 202 -5.97 -1.19 18.33
N SER A 203 -5.35 -2.17 17.67
CA SER A 203 -5.48 -2.38 16.22
C SER A 203 -6.89 -2.84 15.86
N ILE A 204 -7.48 -3.77 16.64
CA ILE A 204 -8.88 -4.21 16.45
C ILE A 204 -9.84 -3.03 16.62
N ASP A 205 -9.70 -2.27 17.71
CA ASP A 205 -10.53 -1.11 18.03
C ASP A 205 -10.48 -0.06 16.91
N PHE A 206 -9.29 0.17 16.33
CA PHE A 206 -9.12 1.09 15.21
C PHE A 206 -9.93 0.64 13.98
N ARG A 207 -10.01 -0.66 13.70
CA ARG A 207 -10.72 -1.22 12.55
C ARG A 207 -12.22 -1.25 12.77
N LEU A 208 -12.67 -1.51 14.00
CA LEU A 208 -14.08 -1.38 14.38
C LEU A 208 -14.54 0.07 14.22
N ARG A 209 -13.78 1.02 14.78
CA ARG A 209 -14.05 2.47 14.69
C ARG A 209 -14.13 2.96 13.25
N THR A 210 -13.24 2.47 12.39
CA THR A 210 -13.19 2.86 10.97
C THR A 210 -14.12 2.03 10.08
N ARG A 211 -14.89 1.09 10.65
CA ARG A 211 -15.86 0.21 9.98
C ARG A 211 -15.24 -0.75 8.95
N TYR A 212 -13.98 -1.12 9.16
CA TYR A 212 -13.26 -2.09 8.34
C TYR A 212 -13.38 -3.53 8.82
N VAL A 213 -13.82 -3.73 10.06
CA VAL A 213 -14.22 -5.03 10.62
C VAL A 213 -15.58 -4.86 11.33
N ASP A 214 -16.44 -5.88 11.26
CA ASP A 214 -17.83 -5.79 11.72
C ASP A 214 -17.94 -6.08 13.23
N GLU A 215 -17.30 -7.15 13.71
CA GLU A 215 -17.38 -7.58 15.10
C GLU A 215 -16.09 -8.24 15.61
N GLN A 216 -15.95 -8.34 16.93
CA GLN A 216 -14.87 -9.06 17.61
C GLN A 216 -15.46 -10.24 18.38
N ALA A 217 -14.84 -11.42 18.23
CA ALA A 217 -15.18 -12.62 19.00
C ALA A 217 -14.49 -12.61 20.38
N THR A 218 -15.08 -13.29 21.36
CA THR A 218 -14.51 -13.38 22.72
C THR A 218 -13.36 -14.39 22.82
N ASP A 219 -13.41 -15.44 22.01
CA ASP A 219 -12.42 -16.51 21.94
C ASP A 219 -12.55 -17.28 20.61
N LEU A 220 -11.71 -18.28 20.42
CA LEU A 220 -11.68 -19.08 19.19
C LEU A 220 -12.97 -19.87 18.96
N ASP A 221 -13.63 -20.36 20.02
CA ASP A 221 -14.86 -21.15 19.89
C ASP A 221 -16.03 -20.26 19.49
N ASP A 222 -16.16 -19.07 20.12
CA ASP A 222 -17.12 -18.04 19.72
C ASP A 222 -16.90 -17.60 18.26
N ALA A 223 -15.65 -17.37 17.86
CA ALA A 223 -15.30 -17.00 16.48
C ALA A 223 -15.77 -18.06 15.48
N LEU A 224 -15.49 -19.35 15.74
CA LEU A 224 -15.89 -20.44 14.85
C LEU A 224 -17.41 -20.64 14.81
N ALA A 225 -18.10 -20.49 15.95
CA ALA A 225 -19.56 -20.57 16.00
C ALA A 225 -20.22 -19.45 15.16
N ARG A 226 -19.67 -18.24 15.18
CA ARG A 226 -20.14 -17.12 14.36
C ARG A 226 -19.86 -17.32 12.88
N ILE A 227 -18.66 -17.78 12.52
CA ILE A 227 -18.32 -18.12 11.12
C ILE A 227 -19.30 -19.17 10.58
N ASP A 228 -19.54 -20.26 11.30
CA ASP A 228 -20.48 -21.31 10.90
C ASP A 228 -21.91 -20.76 10.73
N ARG A 229 -22.37 -19.93 11.67
CA ARG A 229 -23.68 -19.29 11.59
C ARG A 229 -23.82 -18.41 10.35
N TYR A 230 -22.91 -17.46 10.15
CA TYR A 230 -23.04 -16.47 9.08
C TYR A 230 -22.83 -17.07 7.69
N THR A 231 -21.92 -18.04 7.55
CA THR A 231 -21.75 -18.77 6.29
C THR A 231 -23.00 -19.57 5.93
N LYS A 232 -23.65 -20.25 6.88
CA LYS A 232 -24.94 -20.95 6.66
C LYS A 232 -26.09 -20.01 6.30
N GLU A 233 -26.11 -18.81 6.86
CA GLU A 233 -27.07 -17.75 6.52
C GLU A 233 -26.76 -17.08 5.17
N GLY A 234 -25.61 -17.37 4.56
CA GLY A 234 -25.15 -16.74 3.33
C GLY A 234 -24.88 -15.24 3.50
N LYS A 235 -24.50 -14.81 4.72
CA LYS A 235 -24.04 -13.46 5.01
C LYS A 235 -22.54 -13.34 4.78
N ALA A 236 -22.07 -12.10 4.63
CA ALA A 236 -20.66 -11.74 4.56
C ALA A 236 -20.33 -10.84 5.76
N ILE A 237 -19.81 -11.46 6.83
CA ILE A 237 -19.48 -10.78 8.09
C ILE A 237 -18.03 -11.05 8.45
N SER A 238 -17.34 -10.00 8.84
CA SER A 238 -15.94 -10.02 9.24
C SER A 238 -15.78 -10.03 10.76
N ILE A 239 -14.95 -10.94 11.25
CA ILE A 239 -14.75 -11.20 12.67
C ILE A 239 -13.27 -11.01 13.01
N ALA A 240 -12.98 -10.12 13.95
CA ALA A 240 -11.67 -10.03 14.58
C ALA A 240 -11.56 -11.04 15.73
N LEU A 241 -10.37 -11.63 15.89
CA LEU A 241 -10.03 -12.48 17.03
C LEU A 241 -8.72 -11.99 17.65
N HIS A 242 -8.77 -11.61 18.92
CA HIS A 242 -7.59 -11.19 19.65
C HIS A 242 -6.71 -12.41 19.99
N GLY A 243 -5.50 -12.47 19.47
CA GLY A 243 -4.56 -13.57 19.71
C GLY A 243 -3.37 -13.61 18.74
N ASN A 244 -2.53 -14.64 18.87
CA ASN A 244 -1.35 -14.80 18.03
C ASN A 244 -1.63 -15.80 16.88
N ALA A 245 -1.37 -15.37 15.64
CA ALA A 245 -1.55 -16.19 14.45
C ALA A 245 -0.70 -17.48 14.46
N ALA A 246 0.53 -17.41 14.99
CA ALA A 246 1.41 -18.57 15.12
C ALA A 246 0.97 -19.58 16.20
N GLU A 247 -0.07 -19.27 16.97
CA GLU A 247 -0.74 -20.20 17.90
C GLU A 247 -2.08 -20.68 17.32
N ILE A 248 -2.88 -19.73 16.80
CA ILE A 248 -4.25 -20.00 16.37
C ILE A 248 -4.31 -20.78 15.06
N LEU A 249 -3.48 -20.48 14.05
CA LEU A 249 -3.52 -21.24 12.78
C LEU A 249 -3.15 -22.72 13.00
N PRO A 250 -2.05 -23.06 13.72
CA PRO A 250 -1.77 -24.45 14.07
C PRO A 250 -2.91 -25.13 14.85
N GLU A 251 -3.57 -24.40 15.76
CA GLU A 251 -4.71 -24.93 16.51
C GLU A 251 -5.92 -25.23 15.61
N LEU A 252 -6.22 -24.36 14.65
CA LEU A 252 -7.27 -24.59 13.64
C LEU A 252 -6.97 -25.80 12.77
N VAL A 253 -5.70 -25.95 12.34
CA VAL A 253 -5.23 -27.14 11.62
C VAL A 253 -5.45 -28.40 12.48
N ARG A 254 -5.06 -28.38 13.75
CA ARG A 254 -5.21 -29.51 14.69
C ARG A 254 -6.66 -29.91 14.90
N ARG A 255 -7.58 -28.93 14.97
CA ARG A 255 -9.03 -29.14 15.12
C ARG A 255 -9.72 -29.65 13.85
N GLY A 256 -9.02 -29.69 12.71
CA GLY A 256 -9.62 -30.09 11.43
C GLY A 256 -10.56 -29.02 10.85
N VAL A 257 -10.48 -27.77 11.32
CA VAL A 257 -11.21 -26.66 10.71
C VAL A 257 -10.70 -26.46 9.28
N ARG A 258 -11.60 -26.12 8.36
CA ARG A 258 -11.27 -25.91 6.95
C ARG A 258 -11.83 -24.56 6.46
N PRO A 259 -11.02 -23.49 6.45
CA PRO A 259 -11.38 -22.27 5.73
C PRO A 259 -11.46 -22.50 4.22
N ASP A 260 -12.07 -21.56 3.51
CA ASP A 260 -12.14 -21.57 2.05
C ASP A 260 -10.97 -20.80 1.42
N MET A 261 -10.34 -19.88 2.13
CA MET A 261 -9.04 -19.31 1.73
C MET A 261 -8.17 -19.05 2.94
N VAL A 262 -6.85 -19.16 2.77
CA VAL A 262 -5.87 -18.80 3.80
C VAL A 262 -4.84 -17.83 3.22
N THR A 263 -4.60 -16.76 3.97
CA THR A 263 -3.55 -15.79 3.66
C THR A 263 -3.01 -15.16 4.94
N ASP A 264 -2.05 -14.24 4.83
CA ASP A 264 -1.50 -13.51 5.98
C ASP A 264 -1.05 -12.09 5.57
N GLN A 265 -1.28 -11.12 6.46
CA GLN A 265 -0.80 -9.75 6.31
C GLN A 265 -0.25 -9.17 7.62
N THR A 266 0.29 -10.02 8.50
CA THR A 266 1.16 -9.54 9.59
C THR A 266 2.36 -8.77 9.02
N SER A 267 3.04 -7.95 9.82
CA SER A 267 4.24 -7.22 9.36
C SER A 267 5.49 -8.11 9.41
N ALA A 268 5.42 -9.29 8.79
CA ALA A 268 6.51 -10.28 8.76
C ALA A 268 7.79 -9.77 8.08
N HIS A 269 7.67 -8.70 7.28
CA HIS A 269 8.78 -8.05 6.58
C HIS A 269 9.80 -7.38 7.50
N ASP A 270 9.44 -7.13 8.77
CA ASP A 270 10.30 -6.55 9.80
C ASP A 270 10.21 -7.40 11.08
N PRO A 271 11.03 -8.47 11.20
CA PRO A 271 10.97 -9.36 12.36
C PRO A 271 11.22 -8.67 13.71
N LEU A 272 11.95 -7.54 13.72
CA LEU A 272 12.26 -6.81 14.94
C LEU A 272 11.08 -5.97 15.43
N ASN A 273 10.24 -5.45 14.53
CA ASN A 273 9.16 -4.53 14.90
C ASN A 273 7.74 -4.93 14.50
N GLY A 274 7.55 -5.97 13.68
CA GLY A 274 6.28 -6.24 13.01
C GLY A 274 5.63 -7.61 13.27
N TYR A 275 6.26 -8.51 14.03
CA TYR A 275 5.73 -9.86 14.24
C TYR A 275 5.93 -10.34 15.68
N LEU A 276 4.82 -10.55 16.38
CA LEU A 276 4.81 -10.96 17.78
C LEU A 276 5.22 -12.44 17.93
N PRO A 277 6.32 -12.75 18.65
CA PRO A 277 6.67 -14.14 18.94
C PRO A 277 5.61 -14.87 19.77
N VAL A 278 5.49 -16.18 19.58
CA VAL A 278 4.59 -17.05 20.36
C VAL A 278 4.85 -16.92 21.85
N GLY A 279 3.78 -16.79 22.65
CA GLY A 279 3.85 -16.67 24.11
C GLY A 279 4.27 -15.30 24.67
N TRP A 280 4.52 -14.30 23.81
CA TRP A 280 4.91 -12.95 24.24
C TRP A 280 3.73 -12.00 24.24
N THR A 281 3.78 -10.96 25.06
CA THR A 281 2.88 -9.81 24.95
C THR A 281 3.49 -8.73 24.05
N TRP A 282 2.66 -7.83 23.52
CA TRP A 282 3.15 -6.73 22.69
C TRP A 282 4.11 -5.81 23.45
N ASP A 283 3.83 -5.50 24.71
CA ASP A 283 4.69 -4.65 25.53
C ASP A 283 6.04 -5.32 25.80
N GLU A 284 6.04 -6.62 26.13
CA GLU A 284 7.28 -7.39 26.26
C GLU A 284 8.08 -7.37 24.95
N TYR A 285 7.43 -7.60 23.82
CA TYR A 285 8.05 -7.58 22.50
C TYR A 285 8.74 -6.23 22.22
N ARG A 286 8.06 -5.10 22.50
CA ARG A 286 8.61 -3.76 22.26
C ARG A 286 9.76 -3.40 23.21
N GLU A 287 9.74 -3.84 24.46
CA GLU A 287 10.85 -3.61 25.38
C GLU A 287 12.07 -4.47 25.02
N ARG A 288 11.86 -5.76 24.74
CA ARG A 288 12.96 -6.67 24.38
C ARG A 288 13.60 -6.31 23.04
N ALA A 289 12.86 -5.71 22.11
CA ALA A 289 13.42 -5.23 20.85
C ALA A 289 14.51 -4.14 21.07
N LYS A 290 14.50 -3.44 22.21
CA LYS A 290 15.50 -2.41 22.55
C LYS A 290 16.76 -3.01 23.17
N THR A 291 16.62 -4.09 23.95
CA THR A 291 17.71 -4.67 24.75
C THR A 291 18.33 -5.91 24.12
N GLU A 292 17.54 -6.70 23.38
CA GLU A 292 17.93 -8.01 22.84
C GLU A 292 17.47 -8.19 21.37
N PRO A 293 17.77 -7.24 20.45
CA PRO A 293 17.20 -7.22 19.10
C PRO A 293 17.42 -8.51 18.30
N GLU A 294 18.61 -9.11 18.38
CA GLU A 294 18.92 -10.37 17.70
C GLU A 294 18.07 -11.54 18.20
N ALA A 295 17.83 -11.61 19.52
CA ALA A 295 17.01 -12.65 20.12
C ALA A 295 15.54 -12.48 19.72
N VAL A 296 15.07 -11.24 19.66
CA VAL A 296 13.71 -10.91 19.20
C VAL A 296 13.51 -11.31 17.75
N VAL A 297 14.43 -10.94 16.85
CA VAL A 297 14.37 -11.31 15.43
C VAL A 297 14.29 -12.83 15.28
N LYS A 298 15.15 -13.56 15.98
CA LYS A 298 15.14 -15.04 15.96
C LYS A 298 13.81 -15.61 16.45
N ALA A 299 13.29 -15.13 17.58
CA ALA A 299 12.02 -15.60 18.15
C ALA A 299 10.82 -15.32 17.21
N ALA A 300 10.82 -14.16 16.55
CA ALA A 300 9.81 -13.79 15.57
C ALA A 300 9.87 -14.71 14.35
N LYS A 301 11.05 -14.91 13.74
CA LYS A 301 11.20 -15.81 12.57
C LYS A 301 10.83 -17.25 12.90
N GLN A 302 11.20 -17.76 14.08
CA GLN A 302 10.79 -19.10 14.54
C GLN A 302 9.26 -19.23 14.67
N SER A 303 8.57 -18.15 15.04
CA SER A 303 7.11 -18.11 15.12
C SER A 303 6.48 -18.03 13.73
N MET A 304 7.07 -17.27 12.79
CA MET A 304 6.67 -17.25 11.38
C MET A 304 6.81 -18.63 10.73
N ALA A 305 7.87 -19.38 11.04
CA ALA A 305 8.03 -20.75 10.54
C ALA A 305 6.87 -21.67 10.95
N LYS A 306 6.43 -21.60 12.21
CA LYS A 306 5.25 -22.34 12.70
C LYS A 306 3.96 -21.90 12.00
N HIS A 307 3.79 -20.59 11.81
CA HIS A 307 2.65 -20.02 11.09
C HIS A 307 2.60 -20.54 9.64
N VAL A 308 3.70 -20.42 8.89
CA VAL A 308 3.78 -20.88 7.50
C VAL A 308 3.57 -22.38 7.39
N GLN A 309 4.06 -23.18 8.34
CA GLN A 309 3.76 -24.61 8.36
C GLN A 309 2.25 -24.88 8.45
N ALA A 310 1.50 -24.12 9.25
CA ALA A 310 0.05 -24.25 9.30
C ALA A 310 -0.62 -23.83 7.97
N MET A 311 -0.13 -22.79 7.30
CA MET A 311 -0.60 -22.40 5.97
C MET A 311 -0.38 -23.51 4.93
N LEU A 312 0.79 -24.16 4.96
CA LEU A 312 1.11 -25.33 4.13
C LEU A 312 0.19 -26.52 4.45
N ASP A 313 -0.12 -26.75 5.72
CA ASP A 313 -1.01 -27.83 6.14
C ASP A 313 -2.45 -27.60 5.65
N PHE A 314 -2.92 -26.34 5.60
CA PHE A 314 -4.19 -25.99 4.95
C PHE A 314 -4.13 -26.20 3.43
N GLN A 315 -3.03 -25.78 2.78
CA GLN A 315 -2.85 -25.97 1.35
C GLN A 315 -2.89 -27.47 0.97
N LYS A 316 -2.23 -28.32 1.76
CA LYS A 316 -2.23 -29.77 1.58
C LYS A 316 -3.63 -30.39 1.71
N ARG A 317 -4.55 -29.73 2.41
CA ARG A 317 -5.98 -30.09 2.52
C ARG A 317 -6.84 -29.50 1.39
N GLY A 318 -6.20 -28.95 0.35
CA GLY A 318 -6.85 -28.36 -0.80
C GLY A 318 -7.53 -27.03 -0.52
N VAL A 319 -7.04 -26.26 0.45
CA VAL A 319 -7.48 -24.87 0.67
C VAL A 319 -6.62 -23.95 -0.21
N PRO A 320 -7.21 -23.07 -1.02
CA PRO A 320 -6.47 -21.98 -1.66
C PRO A 320 -5.69 -21.16 -0.62
N THR A 321 -4.37 -21.26 -0.69
CA THR A 321 -3.43 -20.58 0.21
C THR A 321 -2.52 -19.71 -0.63
N PHE A 322 -2.29 -18.48 -0.20
CA PHE A 322 -1.39 -17.56 -0.90
C PHE A 322 -0.71 -16.59 0.07
N ASP A 323 0.44 -16.06 -0.35
CA ASP A 323 1.16 -15.00 0.34
C ASP A 323 0.65 -13.63 -0.13
N TYR A 324 0.40 -12.73 0.82
CA TYR A 324 -0.12 -11.39 0.55
C TYR A 324 0.94 -10.29 0.69
N GLY A 325 2.18 -10.62 0.34
CA GLY A 325 3.20 -9.64 0.06
C GLY A 325 3.90 -9.05 1.28
N ASN A 326 4.00 -9.82 2.36
CA ASN A 326 4.72 -9.44 3.59
C ASN A 326 6.02 -10.23 3.81
N ASN A 327 6.42 -11.06 2.83
CA ASN A 327 7.65 -11.84 2.84
C ASN A 327 7.70 -12.97 3.90
N ILE A 328 6.57 -13.39 4.47
CA ILE A 328 6.53 -14.42 5.52
C ILE A 328 7.11 -15.76 5.05
N ARG A 329 6.91 -16.13 3.79
CA ARG A 329 7.48 -17.35 3.19
C ARG A 329 9.01 -17.36 3.25
N GLN A 330 9.65 -16.22 2.97
CA GLN A 330 11.10 -16.10 3.04
C GLN A 330 11.59 -16.22 4.48
N MET A 331 10.92 -15.56 5.43
CA MET A 331 11.30 -15.65 6.84
C MET A 331 11.20 -17.08 7.37
N ALA A 332 10.18 -17.83 6.96
CA ALA A 332 10.02 -19.24 7.30
C ALA A 332 11.06 -20.14 6.60
N LYS A 333 11.38 -19.87 5.33
CA LYS A 333 12.42 -20.58 4.58
C LYS A 333 13.78 -20.46 5.27
N ASP A 334 14.12 -19.26 5.72
CA ASP A 334 15.37 -18.99 6.45
C ASP A 334 15.48 -19.78 7.77
N GLU A 335 14.34 -20.12 8.38
CA GLU A 335 14.24 -20.94 9.61
C GLU A 335 14.03 -22.43 9.31
N GLY A 336 14.25 -22.87 8.07
CA GLY A 336 14.29 -24.29 7.70
C GLY A 336 12.98 -24.88 7.17
N VAL A 337 11.93 -24.09 6.94
CA VAL A 337 10.74 -24.55 6.21
C VAL A 337 11.08 -24.61 4.71
N ALA A 338 11.71 -25.71 4.30
CA ALA A 338 12.29 -25.84 2.96
C ALA A 338 11.28 -25.65 1.82
N ASN A 339 10.00 -25.96 2.08
CA ASN A 339 8.91 -25.88 1.12
C ASN A 339 7.96 -24.69 1.38
N ALA A 340 8.46 -23.62 2.05
CA ALA A 340 7.68 -22.42 2.35
C ALA A 340 7.10 -21.71 1.11
N PHE A 341 7.66 -21.94 -0.07
CA PHE A 341 7.21 -21.35 -1.34
C PHE A 341 6.28 -22.27 -2.14
N ASP A 342 5.78 -23.37 -1.56
CA ASP A 342 4.82 -24.26 -2.22
C ASP A 342 3.46 -23.55 -2.48
N PHE A 343 3.14 -22.49 -1.74
CA PHE A 343 2.03 -21.60 -2.07
C PHE A 343 2.51 -20.29 -2.71
N PRO A 344 1.78 -19.78 -3.73
CA PRO A 344 2.23 -18.65 -4.53
C PRO A 344 2.00 -17.31 -3.83
N GLY A 345 2.69 -16.27 -4.30
CA GLY A 345 2.28 -14.88 -4.05
C GLY A 345 0.99 -14.53 -4.78
N PHE A 346 0.23 -13.60 -4.22
CA PHE A 346 -1.05 -13.18 -4.80
C PHE A 346 -0.91 -12.54 -6.20
N VAL A 347 0.23 -11.94 -6.51
CA VAL A 347 0.43 -11.28 -7.82
C VAL A 347 0.54 -12.28 -8.97
N PRO A 348 1.48 -13.24 -8.96
CA PRO A 348 1.50 -14.27 -10.01
C PRO A 348 0.20 -15.09 -10.05
N ALA A 349 -0.46 -15.30 -8.92
CA ALA A 349 -1.69 -16.10 -8.85
C ALA A 349 -2.92 -15.37 -9.43
N TYR A 350 -3.07 -14.07 -9.14
CA TYR A 350 -4.36 -13.38 -9.34
C TYR A 350 -4.23 -12.00 -10.01
N ILE A 351 -3.24 -11.19 -9.65
CA ILE A 351 -3.23 -9.75 -10.02
C ILE A 351 -2.48 -9.44 -11.31
N ARG A 352 -1.48 -10.24 -11.72
CA ARG A 352 -0.63 -9.93 -12.88
C ARG A 352 -1.40 -9.63 -14.20
N PRO A 353 -2.53 -10.29 -14.52
CA PRO A 353 -3.31 -9.92 -15.70
C PRO A 353 -3.78 -8.46 -15.71
N LEU A 354 -4.08 -7.89 -14.54
CA LEU A 354 -4.41 -6.46 -14.40
C LEU A 354 -3.18 -5.58 -14.70
N PHE A 355 -2.02 -5.93 -14.15
CA PHE A 355 -0.76 -5.21 -14.42
C PHE A 355 -0.35 -5.23 -15.89
N CYS A 356 -0.64 -6.31 -16.61
CA CYS A 356 -0.39 -6.39 -18.06
C CYS A 356 -1.13 -5.30 -18.86
N ARG A 357 -2.22 -4.74 -18.32
CA ARG A 357 -2.98 -3.63 -18.92
C ARG A 357 -2.73 -2.27 -18.25
N GLY A 358 -1.70 -2.19 -17.40
CA GLY A 358 -1.38 -1.01 -16.60
C GLY A 358 -2.40 -0.71 -15.49
N ILE A 359 -3.32 -1.64 -15.20
CA ILE A 359 -4.34 -1.48 -14.15
C ILE A 359 -3.66 -1.72 -12.80
N GLY A 360 -3.84 -0.79 -11.86
CA GLY A 360 -3.23 -0.87 -10.52
C GLY A 360 -3.84 0.17 -9.59
N PRO A 361 -3.28 0.39 -8.37
CA PRO A 361 -3.90 1.13 -7.28
C PRO A 361 -3.87 2.66 -7.46
N PHE A 362 -4.44 3.13 -8.56
CA PHE A 362 -4.68 4.54 -8.86
C PHE A 362 -5.64 5.15 -7.83
N ARG A 363 -5.27 6.32 -7.31
CA ARG A 363 -6.01 6.99 -6.24
C ARG A 363 -5.95 8.49 -6.37
N TRP A 364 -6.91 9.16 -5.74
CA TRP A 364 -6.88 10.61 -5.58
C TRP A 364 -7.39 11.03 -4.21
N ALA A 365 -7.01 12.24 -3.78
CA ALA A 365 -7.49 12.86 -2.55
C ALA A 365 -7.89 14.32 -2.79
N ALA A 366 -9.00 14.74 -2.19
CA ALA A 366 -9.53 16.09 -2.28
C ALA A 366 -8.83 16.99 -1.25
N LEU A 367 -8.01 17.94 -1.71
CA LEU A 367 -7.28 18.84 -0.80
C LEU A 367 -8.21 19.79 -0.05
N SER A 368 -9.42 20.02 -0.54
CA SER A 368 -10.47 20.76 0.14
C SER A 368 -10.80 20.19 1.52
N GLY A 369 -10.70 18.86 1.68
CA GLY A 369 -11.26 18.15 2.82
C GLY A 369 -12.76 17.88 2.71
N ASP A 370 -13.40 18.27 1.61
CA ASP A 370 -14.84 18.09 1.42
C ASP A 370 -15.13 16.72 0.80
N PRO A 371 -15.92 15.84 1.45
CA PRO A 371 -16.29 14.55 0.88
C PRO A 371 -17.10 14.66 -0.41
N GLU A 372 -17.83 15.76 -0.63
CA GLU A 372 -18.60 15.95 -1.86
C GLU A 372 -17.71 16.03 -3.11
N ASP A 373 -16.47 16.51 -2.97
CA ASP A 373 -15.52 16.49 -4.09
C ASP A 373 -15.21 15.05 -4.53
N ILE A 374 -15.11 14.10 -3.58
CA ILE A 374 -14.94 12.68 -3.92
C ILE A 374 -16.21 12.12 -4.56
N TYR A 375 -17.40 12.42 -4.04
CA TYR A 375 -18.64 11.89 -4.64
C TYR A 375 -18.87 12.43 -6.06
N LYS A 376 -18.50 13.69 -6.34
CA LYS A 376 -18.50 14.24 -7.70
C LYS A 376 -17.51 13.52 -8.59
N THR A 377 -16.28 13.24 -8.11
CA THR A 377 -15.32 12.44 -8.89
C THR A 377 -15.83 11.01 -9.12
N ASP A 378 -16.47 10.35 -8.15
CA ASP A 378 -17.06 9.02 -8.32
C ASP A 378 -18.10 9.03 -9.44
N ALA A 379 -18.99 10.04 -9.45
CA ALA A 379 -19.96 10.23 -10.52
C ALA A 379 -19.30 10.49 -11.89
N LYS A 380 -18.25 11.32 -11.93
CA LYS A 380 -17.50 11.59 -13.17
C LYS A 380 -16.81 10.33 -13.70
N VAL A 381 -16.28 9.46 -12.84
CA VAL A 381 -15.69 8.19 -13.28
C VAL A 381 -16.75 7.33 -13.97
N LYS A 382 -17.94 7.20 -13.39
CA LYS A 382 -19.06 6.45 -13.99
C LYS A 382 -19.50 7.03 -15.34
N GLU A 383 -19.56 8.35 -15.45
CA GLU A 383 -19.86 9.05 -16.72
C GLU A 383 -18.82 8.74 -17.80
N LEU A 384 -17.53 8.73 -17.45
CA LEU A 384 -16.44 8.53 -18.40
C LEU A 384 -16.19 7.06 -18.75
N ILE A 385 -16.67 6.13 -17.92
CA ILE A 385 -16.50 4.69 -18.08
C ILE A 385 -17.87 4.02 -17.92
N PRO A 386 -18.84 4.28 -18.82
CA PRO A 386 -20.24 3.90 -18.60
C PRO A 386 -20.48 2.39 -18.66
N ASP A 387 -19.63 1.63 -19.35
CA ASP A 387 -19.85 0.22 -19.70
C ASP A 387 -19.09 -0.77 -18.80
N ASP A 388 -18.52 -0.32 -17.68
CA ASP A 388 -17.80 -1.18 -16.72
C ASP A 388 -18.62 -1.38 -15.43
N GLU A 389 -19.49 -2.39 -15.44
CA GLU A 389 -20.36 -2.73 -14.32
C GLU A 389 -19.58 -3.05 -13.03
N HIS A 390 -18.42 -3.71 -13.15
CA HIS A 390 -17.58 -4.07 -12.01
C HIS A 390 -16.99 -2.83 -11.35
N LEU A 391 -16.49 -1.88 -12.14
CA LEU A 391 -16.00 -0.59 -11.65
C LEU A 391 -17.13 0.23 -11.00
N HIS A 392 -18.33 0.24 -11.58
CA HIS A 392 -19.46 0.96 -11.00
C HIS A 392 -19.87 0.37 -9.66
N HIS A 393 -19.93 -0.95 -9.58
CA HIS A 393 -20.20 -1.68 -8.34
C HIS A 393 -19.12 -1.40 -7.28
N TRP A 394 -17.84 -1.39 -7.66
CA TRP A 394 -16.75 -0.96 -6.80
C TRP A 394 -17.00 0.42 -6.19
N LEU A 395 -17.35 1.42 -7.02
CA LEU A 395 -17.61 2.79 -6.55
C LEU A 395 -18.84 2.89 -5.64
N ASP A 396 -19.90 2.14 -5.93
CA ASP A 396 -21.10 2.09 -5.06
C ASP A 396 -20.76 1.51 -3.69
N MET A 397 -20.09 0.35 -3.67
CA MET A 397 -19.63 -0.26 -2.42
C MET A 397 -18.65 0.63 -1.67
N ALA A 398 -17.73 1.29 -2.38
CA ALA A 398 -16.76 2.19 -1.78
C ALA A 398 -17.45 3.42 -1.16
N ARG A 399 -18.57 3.88 -1.70
CA ARG A 399 -19.39 4.95 -1.09
C ARG A 399 -20.18 4.47 0.11
N GLU A 400 -20.77 3.28 0.05
CA GLU A 400 -21.63 2.75 1.11
C GLU A 400 -20.85 2.24 2.32
N ARG A 401 -19.68 1.62 2.09
CA ARG A 401 -18.96 0.84 3.11
C ARG A 401 -17.66 1.47 3.58
N ILE A 402 -17.01 2.33 2.79
CA ILE A 402 -15.72 2.92 3.18
C ILE A 402 -15.92 4.29 3.82
N SER A 403 -15.57 4.40 5.11
CA SER A 403 -15.38 5.70 5.75
C SER A 403 -14.11 6.39 5.24
N PHE A 404 -14.19 7.69 4.98
CA PHE A 404 -12.98 8.48 4.75
C PHE A 404 -12.12 8.57 6.03
N GLN A 405 -10.81 8.64 5.85
CA GLN A 405 -9.79 8.79 6.88
C GLN A 405 -8.93 10.00 6.50
N GLY A 406 -8.91 11.05 7.33
CA GLY A 406 -8.19 12.30 7.01
C GLY A 406 -8.86 13.08 5.87
N LEU A 407 -8.08 13.48 4.85
CA LEU A 407 -8.61 14.04 3.61
C LEU A 407 -9.46 12.99 2.88
N PRO A 408 -10.69 13.31 2.44
CA PRO A 408 -11.47 12.42 1.59
C PRO A 408 -10.66 12.00 0.37
N ALA A 409 -10.61 10.69 0.14
CA ALA A 409 -9.82 10.08 -0.89
C ALA A 409 -10.55 8.86 -1.46
N ARG A 410 -10.16 8.46 -2.68
CA ARG A 410 -10.71 7.31 -3.36
C ARG A 410 -9.60 6.47 -3.98
N ILE A 411 -9.71 5.17 -3.83
CA ILE A 411 -8.99 4.17 -4.61
C ILE A 411 -9.90 3.72 -5.76
N CYS A 412 -9.39 3.65 -6.98
CA CYS A 412 -10.10 3.12 -8.13
C CYS A 412 -9.10 2.56 -9.15
N TRP A 413 -9.02 1.24 -9.27
CA TRP A 413 -8.06 0.58 -10.14
C TRP A 413 -8.43 0.79 -11.61
N VAL A 414 -7.60 1.55 -12.32
CA VAL A 414 -7.75 1.83 -13.75
C VAL A 414 -6.41 1.73 -14.48
N GLY A 415 -6.49 1.40 -15.76
CA GLY A 415 -5.35 1.07 -16.60
C GLY A 415 -4.79 2.22 -17.44
N LEU A 416 -3.88 1.85 -18.33
CA LEU A 416 -3.36 2.72 -19.39
C LEU A 416 -4.52 3.32 -20.21
N GLY A 417 -4.40 4.61 -20.55
CA GLY A 417 -5.45 5.39 -21.22
C GLY A 417 -6.44 6.00 -20.23
N LEU A 418 -7.10 5.17 -19.41
CA LEU A 418 -8.14 5.63 -18.47
C LEU A 418 -7.59 6.56 -17.37
N ARG A 419 -6.37 6.32 -16.86
CA ARG A 419 -5.74 7.22 -15.88
C ARG A 419 -5.62 8.65 -16.39
N ALA A 420 -5.14 8.84 -17.62
CA ALA A 420 -5.02 10.16 -18.23
C ALA A 420 -6.39 10.79 -18.50
N LYS A 421 -7.38 10.00 -18.99
CA LYS A 421 -8.75 10.46 -19.20
C LYS A 421 -9.38 11.01 -17.91
N LEU A 422 -9.25 10.28 -16.81
CA LEU A 422 -9.76 10.70 -15.50
C LEU A 422 -9.03 11.93 -14.97
N GLY A 423 -7.69 11.94 -15.01
CA GLY A 423 -6.92 13.07 -14.50
C GLY A 423 -7.21 14.38 -15.23
N LEU A 424 -7.36 14.34 -16.56
CA LEU A 424 -7.74 15.52 -17.34
C LEU A 424 -9.15 16.01 -16.99
N ALA A 425 -10.10 15.09 -16.79
CA ALA A 425 -11.45 15.44 -16.38
C ALA A 425 -11.50 16.02 -14.96
N PHE A 426 -10.75 15.48 -14.02
CA PHE A 426 -10.67 16.05 -12.66
C PHE A 426 -10.04 17.44 -12.70
N ASN A 427 -9.02 17.66 -13.53
CA ASN A 427 -8.45 19.00 -13.73
C ASN A 427 -9.48 19.99 -14.32
N GLU A 428 -10.33 19.56 -15.26
CA GLU A 428 -11.47 20.37 -15.73
C GLU A 428 -12.46 20.70 -14.62
N MET A 429 -12.80 19.74 -13.78
CA MET A 429 -13.74 19.95 -12.68
C MET A 429 -13.19 20.93 -11.64
N VAL A 430 -11.87 20.94 -11.41
CA VAL A 430 -11.21 21.98 -10.59
C VAL A 430 -11.27 23.34 -11.28
N ARG A 431 -10.99 23.41 -12.59
CA ARG A 431 -11.01 24.68 -13.35
C ARG A 431 -12.39 25.33 -13.37
N SER A 432 -13.43 24.53 -13.55
CA SER A 432 -14.82 24.98 -13.61
C SER A 432 -15.42 25.30 -12.23
N GLY A 433 -14.75 24.90 -11.15
CA GLY A 433 -15.24 25.05 -9.77
C GLY A 433 -16.28 23.99 -9.37
N GLU A 434 -16.48 22.95 -10.19
CA GLU A 434 -17.28 21.79 -9.80
C GLU A 434 -16.64 21.09 -8.58
N LEU A 435 -15.31 20.95 -8.58
CA LEU A 435 -14.53 20.59 -7.39
C LEU A 435 -14.09 21.85 -6.64
N SER A 436 -14.21 21.84 -5.32
CA SER A 436 -14.04 23.04 -4.48
C SER A 436 -12.59 23.48 -4.29
N ALA A 437 -11.63 22.56 -4.49
CA ALA A 437 -10.20 22.84 -4.47
C ALA A 437 -9.45 21.82 -5.37
N PRO A 438 -8.16 22.02 -5.63
CA PRO A 438 -7.33 21.03 -6.34
C PRO A 438 -7.35 19.64 -5.70
N VAL A 439 -7.18 18.63 -6.53
CA VAL A 439 -7.06 17.23 -6.11
C VAL A 439 -5.65 16.72 -6.41
N VAL A 440 -5.15 15.84 -5.56
CA VAL A 440 -3.92 15.09 -5.83
C VAL A 440 -4.28 13.75 -6.45
N ILE A 441 -3.54 13.34 -7.48
CA ILE A 441 -3.63 12.01 -8.09
C ILE A 441 -2.32 11.30 -7.86
N GLY A 442 -2.38 10.07 -7.34
CA GLY A 442 -1.21 9.25 -7.15
C GLY A 442 -1.56 7.77 -7.14
N ARG A 443 -0.70 6.97 -6.53
CA ARG A 443 -0.87 5.52 -6.39
C ARG A 443 0.02 4.97 -5.27
N ASP A 444 -0.19 3.69 -4.96
CA ASP A 444 0.84 2.92 -4.27
C ASP A 444 2.12 2.79 -5.14
N HIS A 445 3.23 2.38 -4.53
CA HIS A 445 4.43 1.98 -5.26
C HIS A 445 4.30 0.55 -5.81
N LEU A 446 3.37 -0.25 -5.27
CA LEU A 446 2.84 -1.43 -5.94
C LEU A 446 2.04 -0.97 -7.16
N ASP A 447 2.61 -1.09 -8.34
CA ASP A 447 1.92 -0.88 -9.62
C ASP A 447 2.70 -1.57 -10.74
N SER A 448 2.05 -1.76 -11.87
CA SER A 448 2.54 -2.52 -13.03
C SER A 448 3.97 -2.21 -13.48
N GLY A 449 4.41 -0.94 -13.43
CA GLY A 449 5.73 -0.51 -13.91
C GLY A 449 6.69 -0.02 -12.83
N SER A 450 6.28 0.01 -11.58
CA SER A 450 6.94 0.80 -10.54
C SER A 450 7.62 -0.01 -9.45
N VAL A 451 7.74 -1.33 -9.60
CA VAL A 451 8.33 -2.19 -8.56
C VAL A 451 9.04 -3.39 -9.15
N ALA A 452 10.18 -3.72 -8.56
CA ALA A 452 10.83 -5.02 -8.64
C ALA A 452 10.82 -5.65 -7.24
N SER A 453 10.17 -6.79 -7.09
CA SER A 453 10.07 -7.54 -5.83
C SER A 453 9.84 -9.04 -6.12
N PRO A 454 10.91 -9.85 -6.11
CA PRO A 454 10.85 -11.28 -6.48
C PRO A 454 9.97 -12.15 -5.59
N ASN A 455 9.65 -11.70 -4.38
CA ASN A 455 8.77 -12.42 -3.45
C ASN A 455 7.34 -11.86 -3.41
N ARG A 456 7.00 -10.96 -4.36
CA ARG A 456 5.69 -10.32 -4.42
C ARG A 456 5.31 -9.93 -5.87
N GLU A 457 5.47 -8.68 -6.28
CA GLU A 457 4.90 -8.21 -7.56
C GLU A 457 5.54 -8.84 -8.80
N THR A 458 6.84 -9.11 -8.73
CA THR A 458 7.61 -9.67 -9.85
C THR A 458 8.01 -11.12 -9.60
N GLU A 459 7.33 -11.81 -8.68
CA GLU A 459 7.54 -13.23 -8.41
C GLU A 459 7.16 -14.09 -9.61
N ALA A 460 8.06 -14.95 -10.08
CA ALA A 460 7.83 -15.84 -11.20
C ALA A 460 7.39 -15.09 -12.47
N MET A 461 8.20 -14.12 -12.93
CA MET A 461 8.02 -13.53 -14.25
C MET A 461 8.20 -14.62 -15.32
N GLN A 462 7.44 -14.54 -16.42
CA GLN A 462 7.42 -15.56 -17.47
C GLN A 462 8.80 -15.80 -18.11
N ASP A 463 9.65 -14.77 -18.15
CA ASP A 463 11.01 -14.78 -18.67
C ASP A 463 12.10 -14.93 -17.58
N GLY A 464 11.71 -15.04 -16.31
CA GLY A 464 12.62 -15.10 -15.16
C GLY A 464 13.25 -13.76 -14.76
N SER A 465 12.73 -12.62 -15.25
CA SER A 465 13.23 -11.26 -14.95
C SER A 465 12.87 -10.72 -13.56
N ASP A 466 12.53 -11.59 -12.61
CA ASP A 466 11.99 -11.26 -11.29
C ASP A 466 12.77 -10.16 -10.56
N ALA A 467 14.11 -10.24 -10.60
CA ALA A 467 15.02 -9.37 -9.85
C ALA A 467 15.52 -8.13 -10.61
N VAL A 468 15.08 -7.91 -11.86
CA VAL A 468 15.51 -6.77 -12.66
C VAL A 468 14.89 -5.48 -12.11
N SER A 469 15.70 -4.63 -11.48
CA SER A 469 15.25 -3.39 -10.84
C SER A 469 15.48 -2.11 -11.65
N ASP A 470 15.85 -2.23 -12.93
CA ASP A 470 15.94 -1.10 -13.85
C ASP A 470 14.58 -0.40 -14.05
N TRP A 471 13.50 -1.19 -14.12
CA TRP A 471 12.15 -0.71 -14.38
C TRP A 471 11.63 0.35 -13.39
N PRO A 472 11.66 0.14 -12.06
CA PRO A 472 11.23 1.17 -11.11
C PRO A 472 12.11 2.42 -11.15
N LEU A 473 13.42 2.28 -11.45
CA LEU A 473 14.31 3.43 -11.63
C LEU A 473 13.90 4.26 -12.86
N LEU A 474 13.69 3.59 -13.99
CA LEU A 474 13.21 4.21 -15.22
C LEU A 474 11.82 4.85 -15.05
N ASN A 475 10.91 4.20 -14.33
CA ASN A 475 9.60 4.78 -14.02
C ASN A 475 9.73 6.10 -13.24
N ALA A 476 10.58 6.16 -12.20
CA ALA A 476 10.81 7.41 -11.47
C ALA A 476 11.43 8.49 -12.37
N LEU A 477 12.47 8.15 -13.13
CA LEU A 477 13.13 9.09 -14.04
C LEU A 477 12.15 9.64 -15.08
N LEU A 478 11.31 8.79 -15.67
CA LEU A 478 10.32 9.19 -16.66
C LEU A 478 9.20 10.03 -16.06
N ASN A 479 8.76 9.74 -14.84
CA ASN A 479 7.78 10.56 -14.13
C ASN A 479 8.35 11.94 -13.76
N THR A 480 9.63 12.02 -13.42
CA THR A 480 10.35 13.29 -13.25
C THR A 480 10.38 14.07 -14.57
N ALA A 481 10.75 13.43 -15.67
CA ALA A 481 10.79 14.06 -16.99
C ALA A 481 9.39 14.45 -17.53
N GLY A 482 8.35 13.69 -17.17
CA GLY A 482 6.97 13.91 -17.58
C GLY A 482 6.31 15.12 -16.90
N GLY A 483 6.77 15.45 -15.70
CA GLY A 483 6.33 16.59 -14.90
C GLY A 483 5.36 16.23 -13.77
N ALA A 484 5.59 15.12 -13.08
CA ALA A 484 4.88 14.84 -11.83
C ALA A 484 5.16 15.95 -10.79
N THR A 485 4.27 16.14 -9.82
CA THR A 485 4.49 17.15 -8.75
C THR A 485 5.51 16.66 -7.73
N TRP A 486 5.48 15.39 -7.36
CA TRP A 486 6.60 14.75 -6.66
C TRP A 486 6.80 13.31 -7.09
N VAL A 487 8.05 12.89 -7.01
CA VAL A 487 8.51 11.54 -7.40
C VAL A 487 9.35 10.97 -6.27
N SER A 488 9.22 9.66 -6.05
CA SER A 488 9.96 8.97 -5.01
C SER A 488 10.59 7.67 -5.51
N LEU A 489 11.78 7.34 -4.98
CA LEU A 489 12.46 6.06 -5.13
C LEU A 489 12.77 5.49 -3.75
N HIS A 490 12.15 4.36 -3.44
CA HIS A 490 12.24 3.71 -2.15
C HIS A 490 12.77 2.28 -2.31
N HIS A 491 13.30 1.76 -1.20
CA HIS A 491 13.82 0.40 -1.11
C HIS A 491 13.21 -0.35 0.08
N GLY A 492 12.89 -1.62 -0.16
CA GLY A 492 12.41 -2.60 0.82
C GLY A 492 10.96 -2.47 1.24
N GLY A 493 10.15 -1.62 0.61
CA GLY A 493 8.74 -1.45 0.97
C GLY A 493 7.94 -2.73 0.80
N GLY A 494 7.23 -3.07 1.87
CA GLY A 494 6.31 -4.20 2.00
C GLY A 494 6.97 -5.57 2.24
N VAL A 495 8.11 -5.86 1.61
CA VAL A 495 8.82 -7.14 1.78
C VAL A 495 10.11 -7.04 2.62
N GLY A 496 10.49 -5.83 3.04
CA GLY A 496 11.63 -5.59 3.93
C GLY A 496 12.94 -5.30 3.17
N MET A 497 13.97 -4.89 3.92
CA MET A 497 15.27 -4.52 3.36
C MET A 497 15.85 -5.65 2.50
N GLY A 498 16.30 -5.31 1.28
CA GLY A 498 16.96 -6.23 0.36
C GLY A 498 16.03 -6.91 -0.65
N PHE A 499 14.71 -6.81 -0.45
CA PHE A 499 13.74 -7.60 -1.23
C PHE A 499 12.90 -6.81 -2.24
N SER A 500 12.99 -5.47 -2.26
CA SER A 500 12.31 -4.67 -3.28
C SER A 500 12.96 -3.32 -3.57
N GLN A 501 12.80 -2.86 -4.81
CA GLN A 501 13.07 -1.48 -5.21
C GLN A 501 11.85 -0.97 -5.98
N HIS A 502 11.41 0.24 -5.69
CA HIS A 502 10.15 0.73 -6.25
C HIS A 502 10.01 2.26 -6.24
N SER A 503 9.18 2.77 -7.14
CA SER A 503 8.93 4.19 -7.35
C SER A 503 7.49 4.59 -7.05
N GLY A 504 7.33 5.83 -6.57
CA GLY A 504 6.04 6.48 -6.39
C GLY A 504 5.95 7.77 -7.19
N VAL A 505 4.74 8.12 -7.59
CA VAL A 505 4.44 9.34 -8.34
C VAL A 505 3.15 9.97 -7.82
N VAL A 506 3.16 11.29 -7.72
CA VAL A 506 1.94 12.08 -7.47
C VAL A 506 1.94 13.34 -8.30
N ILE A 507 0.77 13.69 -8.82
CA ILE A 507 0.55 14.88 -9.63
C ILE A 507 -0.69 15.64 -9.15
N VAL A 508 -0.60 16.96 -9.12
CA VAL A 508 -1.71 17.85 -8.71
C VAL A 508 -2.53 18.26 -9.93
N CYS A 509 -3.85 18.17 -9.80
CA CYS A 509 -4.82 18.76 -10.72
C CYS A 509 -5.28 20.09 -10.12
N ASP A 510 -4.68 21.20 -10.55
CA ASP A 510 -4.95 22.55 -10.02
C ASP A 510 -5.83 23.41 -10.94
N GLY A 511 -6.39 22.81 -12.00
CA GLY A 511 -7.25 23.47 -12.97
C GLY A 511 -6.52 24.16 -14.12
N THR A 512 -5.19 24.26 -14.06
CA THR A 512 -4.41 24.99 -15.06
C THR A 512 -4.17 24.20 -16.35
N ASP A 513 -3.91 24.91 -17.44
CA ASP A 513 -3.51 24.31 -18.73
C ASP A 513 -2.13 23.67 -18.63
N GLU A 514 -1.23 24.26 -17.84
CA GLU A 514 0.09 23.68 -17.58
C GLU A 514 -0.04 22.34 -16.83
N ALA A 515 -0.96 22.23 -15.87
CA ALA A 515 -1.25 20.96 -15.22
C ALA A 515 -1.85 19.95 -16.20
N ALA A 516 -2.79 20.35 -17.06
CA ALA A 516 -3.36 19.46 -18.07
C ALA A 516 -2.27 18.83 -18.97
N ALA A 517 -1.28 19.63 -19.40
CA ALA A 517 -0.16 19.13 -20.20
C ALA A 517 0.72 18.12 -19.43
N ARG A 518 1.00 18.37 -18.14
CA ARG A 518 1.75 17.45 -17.28
C ARG A 518 0.96 16.16 -17.01
N ILE A 519 -0.32 16.28 -16.69
CA ILE A 519 -1.24 15.16 -16.41
C ILE A 519 -1.31 14.21 -17.61
N ALA A 520 -1.50 14.76 -18.82
CA ALA A 520 -1.57 13.96 -20.03
C ALA A 520 -0.31 13.12 -20.25
N ARG A 521 0.89 13.68 -20.03
CA ARG A 521 2.15 12.94 -20.16
C ARG A 521 2.35 11.94 -19.02
N VAL A 522 2.25 12.38 -17.77
CA VAL A 522 2.55 11.57 -16.58
C VAL A 522 1.59 10.39 -16.46
N LEU A 523 0.28 10.61 -16.58
CA LEU A 523 -0.72 9.56 -16.44
C LEU A 523 -0.86 8.66 -17.68
N THR A 524 -0.14 8.98 -18.76
CA THR A 524 0.11 8.05 -19.88
C THR A 524 1.37 7.24 -19.61
N ASN A 525 2.48 7.92 -19.35
CA ASN A 525 3.80 7.31 -19.21
C ASN A 525 3.88 6.36 -18.02
N ASP A 526 3.32 6.72 -16.88
CA ASP A 526 3.38 5.91 -15.66
C ASP A 526 2.79 4.50 -15.86
N PRO A 527 1.50 4.32 -16.23
CA PRO A 527 0.98 2.98 -16.52
C PRO A 527 1.59 2.36 -17.79
N ALA A 528 2.02 3.15 -18.77
CA ALA A 528 2.67 2.64 -19.98
C ALA A 528 4.00 1.94 -19.68
N THR A 529 4.76 2.40 -18.68
CA THR A 529 5.98 1.68 -18.25
C THR A 529 5.68 0.28 -17.73
N GLY A 530 4.50 0.07 -17.13
CA GLY A 530 4.06 -1.25 -16.69
C GLY A 530 3.65 -2.16 -17.83
N VAL A 531 2.92 -1.63 -18.81
CA VAL A 531 2.61 -2.36 -20.05
C VAL A 531 3.90 -2.70 -20.80
N MET A 532 4.83 -1.75 -20.93
CA MET A 532 6.16 -1.97 -21.51
C MET A 532 6.90 -3.10 -20.80
N ARG A 533 7.04 -3.05 -19.47
CA ARG A 533 7.75 -4.05 -18.67
C ARG A 533 7.18 -5.46 -18.86
N HIS A 534 5.87 -5.61 -18.85
CA HIS A 534 5.23 -6.92 -19.00
C HIS A 534 5.23 -7.40 -20.46
N ALA A 535 5.17 -6.49 -21.43
CA ALA A 535 5.33 -6.85 -22.85
C ALA A 535 6.76 -7.35 -23.13
N ASP A 536 7.77 -6.69 -22.54
CA ASP A 536 9.17 -7.10 -22.61
C ASP A 536 9.38 -8.52 -22.03
N ALA A 537 8.73 -8.82 -20.90
CA ALA A 537 8.74 -10.16 -20.30
C ALA A 537 7.92 -11.21 -21.07
N GLY A 538 7.32 -10.86 -22.21
CA GLY A 538 6.63 -11.80 -23.10
C GLY A 538 5.17 -12.10 -22.76
N TYR A 539 4.51 -11.28 -21.93
CA TYR A 539 3.08 -11.45 -21.65
C TYR A 539 2.24 -10.94 -22.83
N GLU A 540 1.52 -11.84 -23.49
CA GLU A 540 0.72 -11.52 -24.69
C GLU A 540 -0.38 -10.48 -24.42
N ILE A 541 -0.96 -10.48 -23.22
CA ILE A 541 -1.93 -9.47 -22.78
C ILE A 541 -1.31 -8.07 -22.82
N ALA A 542 -0.06 -7.93 -22.39
CA ALA A 542 0.64 -6.65 -22.37
C ALA A 542 1.09 -6.22 -23.77
N ILE A 543 1.54 -7.16 -24.61
CA ILE A 543 1.86 -6.89 -26.02
C ILE A 543 0.62 -6.39 -26.76
N ASN A 544 -0.54 -7.01 -26.53
CA ASN A 544 -1.81 -6.57 -27.14
C ASN A 544 -2.25 -5.20 -26.62
N CYS A 545 -2.16 -4.95 -25.31
CA CYS A 545 -2.45 -3.64 -24.74
C CYS A 545 -1.54 -2.55 -25.32
N ALA A 546 -0.24 -2.83 -25.52
CA ALA A 546 0.69 -1.91 -26.15
C ALA A 546 0.27 -1.54 -27.58
N LYS A 547 -0.17 -2.52 -28.38
CA LYS A 547 -0.69 -2.31 -29.74
C LYS A 547 -1.99 -1.51 -29.73
N GLU A 548 -2.94 -1.87 -28.87
CA GLU A 548 -4.24 -1.18 -28.70
C GLU A 548 -4.06 0.31 -28.35
N GLN A 549 -3.10 0.61 -27.49
CA GLN A 549 -2.84 1.97 -26.99
C GLN A 549 -1.80 2.73 -27.83
N GLY A 550 -1.28 2.12 -28.91
CA GLY A 550 -0.31 2.75 -29.80
C GLY A 550 1.03 3.07 -29.13
N LEU A 551 1.47 2.25 -28.18
CA LEU A 551 2.78 2.42 -27.55
C LEU A 551 3.89 2.14 -28.55
N HIS A 552 4.91 3.01 -28.58
CA HIS A 552 6.12 2.78 -29.37
C HIS A 552 7.14 2.01 -28.54
N LEU A 553 7.11 0.68 -28.65
CA LEU A 553 8.05 -0.25 -28.01
C LEU A 553 9.05 -0.75 -29.05
N PRO A 554 10.29 -0.20 -29.12
CA PRO A 554 11.17 -0.37 -30.28
C PRO A 554 11.50 -1.82 -30.65
N MET A 555 11.50 -2.73 -29.68
CA MET A 555 11.81 -4.16 -29.90
C MET A 555 10.57 -5.03 -30.14
N ILE A 556 9.36 -4.45 -30.09
CA ILE A 556 8.08 -5.19 -30.08
C ILE A 556 7.10 -4.69 -31.16
N THR A 557 6.92 -3.37 -31.30
CA THR A 557 5.84 -2.78 -32.11
C THR A 557 6.31 -2.19 -33.45
N GLN A 558 7.50 -2.57 -33.93
CA GLN A 558 7.96 -2.21 -35.28
C GLN A 558 7.31 -3.05 -36.37
#